data_AF-A0A7S1NVY1-F1
#
_entry.id   AF-A0A7S1NVY1-F1
#
_cell.length_a   1.000
_cell.length_b   1.000
_cell.length_c   1.000
_cell.angle_alpha   90.00
_cell.angle_beta   90.00
_cell.angle_gamma   90.00
#
_symmetry.space_group_name_H-M   'P 1'
#
loop_
_entity.id
_entity.type
_entity.pdbx_description
1 polymer ?
#
loop_
_entity_poly.entity_id
_entity_poly.type
_entity_poly.pdbx_seq_one_letter_code
_entity_poly.pdbx_strand_id
1 'polypeptide(L)'
;FSITLWVVNGHPDRTLQAMSFSCLRSYSSIVRAYGAVLLATALFFWGWALKNMTGGGFDLGIISFATVIGAQVVGLVSTWKTQQWALRTIHAWATLLACLFVALNYALGAAAVATGAVSGKGAGFVVYCAIAAVGWVLAAVASFYYARKWKSGAGEVKPGGDPGRPGSL
;
A
#
# COMPACT_ATOMS: atom_id res chain seq x y z
N PHE A 1 -6.15 -9.52 -32.06
CA PHE A 1 -5.91 -8.25 -31.35
C PHE A 1 -5.98 -7.11 -32.36
N SER A 2 -7.16 -6.55 -32.58
CA SER A 2 -7.32 -5.39 -33.46
C SER A 2 -7.02 -4.12 -32.67
N ILE A 3 -5.88 -3.51 -32.98
CA ILE A 3 -5.58 -2.13 -32.57
C ILE A 3 -6.39 -1.25 -33.53
N THR A 4 -7.61 -0.88 -33.14
CA THR A 4 -8.38 0.12 -33.87
C THR A 4 -7.73 1.48 -33.62
N LEU A 5 -6.79 1.86 -34.49
CA LEU A 5 -6.24 3.20 -34.58
C LEU A 5 -7.34 4.15 -35.09
N TRP A 6 -8.16 4.64 -34.17
CA TRP A 6 -8.99 5.81 -34.45
C TRP A 6 -8.05 7.01 -34.60
N VAL A 7 -7.78 7.39 -35.84
CA VAL A 7 -7.16 8.67 -36.19
C VAL A 7 -8.14 9.76 -35.77
N VAL A 8 -7.94 10.27 -34.56
CA VAL A 8 -8.72 11.37 -34.01
C VAL A 8 -8.34 12.63 -34.79
N ASN A 9 -9.26 13.13 -35.60
CA ASN A 9 -9.15 14.43 -36.25
C ASN A 9 -8.94 15.55 -35.20
N GLY A 10 -7.72 16.08 -35.14
CA GLY A 10 -7.47 17.52 -35.04
C GLY A 10 -7.54 18.25 -33.69
N HIS A 11 -7.93 17.61 -32.56
CA HIS A 11 -7.86 18.29 -31.26
C HIS A 11 -6.72 17.74 -30.38
N PRO A 12 -5.62 18.48 -30.18
CA PRO A 12 -4.48 18.05 -29.37
C PRO A 12 -4.87 17.66 -27.93
N ASP A 13 -5.99 18.20 -27.43
CA ASP A 13 -6.49 17.93 -26.07
C ASP A 13 -6.98 16.49 -25.84
N ARG A 14 -7.48 15.82 -26.89
CA ARG A 14 -8.05 14.46 -26.74
C ARG A 14 -6.97 13.39 -26.58
N THR A 15 -5.82 13.59 -27.21
CA THR A 15 -4.68 12.66 -27.16
C THR A 15 -4.04 12.64 -25.77
N LEU A 16 -3.95 13.81 -25.11
CA LEU A 16 -3.43 13.93 -23.75
C LEU A 16 -4.33 13.23 -22.72
N GLN A 17 -5.65 13.34 -22.87
CA GLN A 17 -6.61 12.65 -21.99
C GLN A 17 -6.49 11.12 -22.11
N ALA A 18 -6.40 10.58 -23.32
CA ALA A 18 -6.28 9.14 -23.55
C ALA A 18 -5.00 8.53 -22.95
N MET A 19 -3.88 9.26 -23.02
CA MET A 19 -2.62 8.85 -22.39
C MET A 19 -2.71 8.86 -20.85
N SER A 20 -3.34 9.88 -20.26
CA SER A 20 -3.55 9.97 -18.80
C SER A 20 -4.37 8.79 -18.28
N PHE A 21 -5.45 8.40 -18.97
CA PHE A 21 -6.29 7.26 -18.58
C PHE A 21 -5.54 5.92 -18.61
N SER A 22 -4.74 5.68 -19.66
CA SER A 22 -3.96 4.44 -19.80
C SER A 22 -2.89 4.31 -18.71
N CYS A 23 -2.23 5.42 -18.39
CA CYS A 23 -1.26 5.52 -17.31
C CYS A 23 -1.91 5.23 -15.94
N LEU A 24 -3.03 5.90 -15.63
CA LEU A 24 -3.77 5.71 -14.37
C LEU A 24 -4.25 4.27 -14.18
N ARG A 25 -4.70 3.61 -15.26
CA ARG A 25 -5.14 2.21 -15.22
C ARG A 25 -3.99 1.26 -14.89
N SER A 26 -2.81 1.49 -15.48
CA SER A 26 -1.62 0.68 -15.21
C SER A 26 -1.15 0.81 -13.75
N TYR A 27 -1.08 2.03 -13.22
CA TYR A 27 -0.76 2.25 -11.80
C TYR A 27 -1.77 1.62 -10.85
N SER A 28 -3.07 1.67 -11.19
CA SER A 28 -4.09 1.01 -10.39
C SER A 28 -3.88 -0.52 -10.32
N SER A 29 -3.49 -1.16 -11.42
CA SER A 29 -3.18 -2.60 -11.43
C SER A 29 -1.97 -2.93 -10.56
N ILE A 30 -0.90 -2.12 -10.63
CA ILE A 30 0.30 -2.33 -9.81
C ILE A 30 -0.03 -2.19 -8.32
N VAL A 31 -0.75 -1.14 -7.92
CA VAL A 31 -1.14 -0.91 -6.52
C VAL A 31 -2.03 -2.06 -6.01
N ARG A 32 -2.96 -2.57 -6.84
CA ARG A 32 -3.80 -3.72 -6.49
C ARG A 32 -2.99 -5.00 -6.30
N ALA A 33 -2.10 -5.32 -7.24
CA ALA A 33 -1.28 -6.53 -7.16
C ALA A 33 -0.38 -6.49 -5.92
N TYR A 34 0.30 -5.36 -5.71
CA TYR A 34 1.15 -5.15 -4.54
C TYR A 34 0.35 -5.22 -3.22
N GLY A 35 -0.80 -4.53 -3.16
CA GLY A 35 -1.66 -4.56 -1.98
C GLY A 35 -2.23 -5.94 -1.68
N ALA A 36 -2.55 -6.74 -2.72
CA ALA A 36 -2.97 -8.13 -2.56
C ALA A 36 -1.84 -9.02 -2.00
N VAL A 37 -0.60 -8.83 -2.45
CA VAL A 37 0.57 -9.56 -1.91
C VAL A 37 0.79 -9.22 -0.44
N LEU A 38 0.73 -7.92 -0.07
CA LEU A 38 0.84 -7.51 1.33
C LEU A 38 -0.31 -8.06 2.19
N LEU A 39 -1.54 -8.04 1.67
CA LEU A 39 -2.70 -8.56 2.37
C LEU A 39 -2.58 -10.07 2.61
N ALA A 40 -2.19 -10.84 1.60
CA ALA A 40 -1.99 -12.28 1.73
C ALA A 40 -0.87 -12.61 2.73
N THR A 41 0.25 -11.87 2.66
CA THR A 41 1.37 -12.02 3.59
C THR A 41 0.95 -11.69 5.03
N ALA A 42 0.23 -10.59 5.22
CA ALA A 42 -0.27 -10.18 6.53
C ALA A 42 -1.27 -11.19 7.10
N LEU A 43 -2.20 -11.71 6.28
CA LEU A 43 -3.16 -12.75 6.71
C LEU A 43 -2.46 -14.05 7.13
N PHE A 44 -1.43 -14.48 6.39
CA PHE A 44 -0.64 -15.66 6.74
C PHE A 44 0.02 -15.50 8.12
N PHE A 45 0.75 -14.39 8.34
CA PHE A 45 1.42 -14.16 9.62
C PHE A 45 0.45 -13.85 10.76
N TRP A 46 -0.70 -13.22 10.46
CA TRP A 46 -1.75 -13.01 11.44
C TRP A 46 -2.36 -14.34 11.92
N GLY A 47 -2.63 -15.27 10.99
CA GLY A 47 -3.06 -16.62 11.32
C GLY A 47 -2.03 -17.39 12.15
N TRP A 48 -0.73 -17.21 11.85
CA TRP A 48 0.34 -17.75 12.69
C TRP A 48 0.29 -17.16 14.12
N ALA A 49 0.17 -15.85 14.25
CA ALA A 49 0.11 -15.17 15.55
C ALA A 49 -1.10 -15.65 16.39
N LEU A 50 -2.26 -15.88 15.75
CA LEU A 50 -3.41 -16.50 16.41
C LEU A 50 -3.12 -17.91 16.91
N LYS A 51 -2.43 -18.74 16.11
CA LYS A 51 -2.00 -20.07 16.55
C LYS A 51 -1.09 -19.97 17.77
N ASN A 52 -0.13 -19.04 17.80
CA ASN A 52 0.78 -18.87 18.94
C ASN A 52 0.05 -18.53 20.25
N MET A 53 -1.08 -17.80 20.19
CA MET A 53 -1.84 -17.47 21.40
C MET A 53 -2.35 -18.70 22.16
N THR A 54 -2.63 -19.79 21.45
CA THR A 54 -3.12 -21.03 22.08
C THR A 54 -2.12 -21.60 23.09
N GLY A 55 -0.85 -21.20 23.04
CA GLY A 55 0.20 -21.56 24.00
C GLY A 55 0.26 -20.68 25.26
N GLY A 56 -0.67 -19.75 25.47
CA GLY A 56 -0.80 -19.02 26.74
C GLY A 56 -0.12 -17.65 26.82
N GLY A 57 0.08 -16.97 25.70
CA GLY A 57 0.67 -15.62 25.67
C GLY A 57 0.03 -14.71 24.62
N PHE A 58 0.04 -13.41 24.88
CA PHE A 58 -0.40 -12.42 23.90
C PHE A 58 0.71 -12.15 22.86
N ASP A 59 0.39 -12.32 21.58
CA ASP A 59 1.32 -12.07 20.48
C ASP A 59 1.04 -10.67 19.88
N LEU A 60 1.99 -9.73 20.03
CA LEU A 60 1.94 -8.39 19.42
C LEU A 60 1.80 -8.44 17.88
N GLY A 61 2.12 -9.59 17.26
CA GLY A 61 1.84 -9.89 15.87
C GLY A 61 0.36 -9.69 15.50
N ILE A 62 -0.58 -9.98 16.40
CA ILE A 62 -2.02 -9.88 16.09
C ILE A 62 -2.43 -8.46 15.78
N ILE A 63 -2.04 -7.51 16.64
CA ILE A 63 -2.38 -6.11 16.44
C ILE A 63 -1.63 -5.58 15.22
N SER A 64 -0.32 -5.85 15.14
CA SER A 64 0.51 -5.30 14.07
C SER A 64 0.07 -5.78 12.67
N PHE A 65 -0.18 -7.08 12.47
CA PHE A 65 -0.68 -7.58 11.18
C PHE A 65 -2.12 -7.15 10.89
N ALA A 66 -2.98 -7.01 11.92
CA ALA A 66 -4.33 -6.47 11.73
C ALA A 66 -4.31 -5.04 11.16
N THR A 67 -3.34 -4.20 11.55
CA THR A 67 -3.21 -2.85 10.96
C THR A 67 -2.86 -2.90 9.47
N VAL A 68 -2.00 -3.84 9.04
CA VAL A 68 -1.65 -4.03 7.63
C VAL A 68 -2.87 -4.51 6.84
N ILE A 69 -3.60 -5.50 7.38
CA ILE A 69 -4.84 -6.01 6.78
C ILE A 69 -5.83 -4.85 6.56
N GLY A 70 -6.10 -4.06 7.60
CA GLY A 70 -6.98 -2.90 7.50
C GLY A 70 -6.53 -1.89 6.44
N ALA A 71 -5.25 -1.53 6.44
CA ALA A 71 -4.67 -0.61 5.46
C ALA A 71 -4.79 -1.12 4.02
N GLN A 72 -4.60 -2.42 3.78
CA GLN A 72 -4.73 -3.02 2.45
C GLN A 72 -6.18 -3.13 1.99
N VAL A 73 -7.12 -3.45 2.89
CA VAL A 73 -8.56 -3.45 2.58
C VAL A 73 -9.01 -2.05 2.15
N VAL A 74 -8.63 -1.01 2.90
CA VAL A 74 -8.90 0.40 2.52
C VAL A 74 -8.28 0.72 1.16
N GLY A 75 -7.07 0.25 0.90
CA GLY A 75 -6.39 0.39 -0.39
C GLY A 75 -7.17 -0.21 -1.55
N LEU A 76 -7.54 -1.49 -1.44
CA LEU A 76 -8.30 -2.19 -2.46
C LEU A 76 -9.65 -1.51 -2.73
N VAL A 77 -10.38 -1.13 -1.69
CA VAL A 77 -11.65 -0.39 -1.81
C VAL A 77 -11.43 0.98 -2.49
N SER A 78 -10.34 1.68 -2.18
CA SER A 78 -10.01 2.96 -2.81
C SER A 78 -9.75 2.86 -4.33
N THR A 79 -9.37 1.68 -4.81
CA THR A 79 -9.15 1.44 -6.25
C THR A 79 -10.43 1.15 -7.02
N TRP A 80 -11.56 0.87 -6.34
CA TRP A 80 -12.86 0.64 -6.99
C TRP A 80 -13.64 1.93 -7.22
N LYS A 81 -13.42 2.98 -6.40
CA LYS A 81 -14.08 4.28 -6.55
C LYS A 81 -13.14 5.30 -7.20
N THR A 82 -13.52 5.83 -8.37
CA THR A 82 -12.68 6.67 -9.24
C THR A 82 -12.28 8.03 -8.64
N GLN A 83 -12.94 8.49 -7.56
CA GLN A 83 -12.99 9.90 -7.17
C GLN A 83 -12.75 10.17 -5.66
N GLN A 84 -11.84 9.44 -4.98
CA GLN A 84 -11.51 9.77 -3.57
C GLN A 84 -10.01 9.94 -3.34
N TRP A 85 -9.50 11.14 -3.67
CA TRP A 85 -8.14 11.58 -3.35
C TRP A 85 -7.80 11.41 -1.85
N ALA A 86 -8.79 11.61 -0.99
CA ALA A 86 -8.68 11.42 0.46
C ALA A 86 -8.37 9.95 0.80
N LEU A 87 -9.13 8.98 0.26
CA LEU A 87 -8.87 7.55 0.51
C LEU A 87 -7.51 7.09 0.02
N ARG A 88 -7.02 7.62 -1.12
CA ARG A 88 -5.67 7.29 -1.61
C ARG A 88 -4.61 7.78 -0.64
N THR A 89 -4.79 8.99 -0.10
CA THR A 89 -3.87 9.58 0.88
C THR A 89 -3.91 8.81 2.19
N ILE A 90 -5.11 8.47 2.68
CA ILE A 90 -5.31 7.65 3.88
C ILE A 90 -4.64 6.28 3.69
N HIS A 91 -4.87 5.59 2.58
CA HIS A 91 -4.26 4.30 2.30
C HIS A 91 -2.73 4.38 2.26
N ALA A 92 -2.16 5.42 1.64
CA ALA A 92 -0.71 5.61 1.56
C ALA A 92 -0.07 5.70 2.95
N TRP A 93 -0.63 6.58 3.81
CA TRP A 93 -0.13 6.76 5.17
C TRP A 93 -0.43 5.57 6.07
N ALA A 94 -1.63 4.99 5.98
CA ALA A 94 -2.01 3.82 6.75
C ALA A 94 -1.10 2.62 6.43
N THR A 95 -0.79 2.39 5.15
CA THR A 95 0.12 1.31 4.74
C THR A 95 1.54 1.55 5.24
N LEU A 96 2.06 2.78 5.11
CA LEU A 96 3.39 3.14 5.61
C LEU A 96 3.48 2.87 7.12
N LEU A 97 2.54 3.42 7.90
CA LEU A 97 2.55 3.30 9.35
C LEU A 97 2.34 1.85 9.81
N ALA A 98 1.45 1.10 9.17
CA ALA A 98 1.21 -0.31 9.49
C ALA A 98 2.46 -1.18 9.22
N CYS A 99 3.13 -0.98 8.09
CA CYS A 99 4.36 -1.72 7.78
C CYS A 99 5.50 -1.36 8.76
N LEU A 100 5.65 -0.08 9.10
CA LEU A 100 6.63 0.35 10.10
C LEU A 100 6.31 -0.20 11.50
N PHE A 101 5.04 -0.33 11.85
CA PHE A 101 4.62 -0.92 13.11
C PHE A 101 4.96 -2.42 13.18
N VAL A 102 4.74 -3.16 12.09
CA VAL A 102 5.19 -4.57 12.00
C VAL A 102 6.71 -4.65 12.08
N ALA A 103 7.44 -3.78 11.36
CA ALA A 103 8.90 -3.75 11.43
C ALA A 103 9.40 -3.48 12.86
N LEU A 104 8.79 -2.54 13.56
CA LEU A 104 9.09 -2.24 14.95
C LEU A 104 8.81 -3.43 15.87
N ASN A 105 7.69 -4.14 15.67
CA ASN A 105 7.39 -5.36 16.41
C ASN A 105 8.49 -6.42 16.26
N TYR A 106 8.96 -6.66 15.03
CA TYR A 106 10.08 -7.57 14.79
C TYR A 106 11.40 -7.07 15.42
N ALA A 107 11.69 -5.77 15.32
CA ALA A 107 12.88 -5.18 15.94
C ALA A 107 12.87 -5.31 17.47
N LEU A 108 11.71 -5.11 18.11
CA LEU A 108 11.53 -5.33 19.55
C LEU A 108 11.71 -6.81 19.92
N GLY A 109 11.20 -7.74 19.11
CA GLY A 109 11.41 -9.17 19.30
C GLY A 109 12.89 -9.57 19.23
N ALA A 110 13.64 -9.01 18.27
CA ALA A 110 15.09 -9.21 18.17
C ALA A 110 15.82 -8.63 19.39
N ALA A 111 15.49 -7.39 19.77
CA ALA A 111 16.10 -6.70 20.90
C ALA A 111 15.84 -7.43 22.22
N ALA A 112 14.62 -7.91 22.46
CA ALA A 112 14.27 -8.63 23.68
C ALA A 112 15.04 -9.95 23.86
N VAL A 113 15.36 -10.64 22.76
CA VAL A 113 16.23 -11.82 22.81
C VAL A 113 17.69 -11.43 22.98
N ALA A 114 18.15 -10.40 22.27
CA ALA A 114 19.53 -9.92 22.36
C ALA A 114 19.90 -9.39 23.76
N THR A 115 18.94 -8.78 24.48
CA THR A 115 19.12 -8.29 25.86
C THR A 115 18.90 -9.37 26.93
N GLY A 116 18.49 -10.58 26.53
CA GLY A 116 18.16 -11.66 27.46
C GLY A 116 16.82 -11.49 28.20
N ALA A 117 16.00 -10.51 27.81
CA ALA A 117 14.65 -10.33 28.38
C ALA A 117 13.71 -11.51 28.06
N VAL A 118 13.98 -12.25 26.98
CA VAL A 118 13.31 -13.50 26.62
C VAL A 118 14.34 -14.63 26.56
N SER A 119 14.23 -15.59 27.46
CA SER A 119 15.08 -16.79 27.49
C SER A 119 14.55 -17.89 26.57
N GLY A 120 15.43 -18.81 26.15
CA GLY A 120 15.05 -20.00 25.36
C GLY A 120 14.95 -19.79 23.85
N LYS A 121 15.27 -18.59 23.32
CA LYS A 121 15.37 -18.34 21.87
C LYS A 121 16.83 -18.12 21.46
N GLY A 122 17.27 -18.81 20.42
CA GLY A 122 18.63 -18.74 19.91
C GLY A 122 18.86 -17.63 18.87
N ALA A 123 20.10 -17.50 18.40
CA ALA A 123 20.51 -16.52 17.39
C ALA A 123 19.68 -16.57 16.09
N GLY A 124 19.20 -17.75 15.70
CA GLY A 124 18.33 -17.92 14.52
C GLY A 124 17.04 -17.10 14.59
N PHE A 125 16.45 -16.93 15.78
CA PHE A 125 15.26 -16.09 15.95
C PHE A 125 15.58 -14.61 15.75
N VAL A 126 16.72 -14.14 16.26
CA VAL A 126 17.18 -12.75 16.09
C VAL A 126 17.40 -12.43 14.62
N VAL A 127 18.06 -13.32 13.87
CA VAL A 127 18.30 -13.17 12.42
C VAL A 127 16.98 -13.11 11.66
N TYR A 128 16.04 -14.02 11.96
CA TYR A 128 14.70 -14.00 11.37
C TYR A 128 13.98 -12.67 11.61
N CYS A 129 13.98 -12.18 12.85
CA CYS A 129 13.36 -10.90 13.19
C CYS A 129 14.02 -9.72 12.47
N ALA A 130 15.35 -9.70 12.36
CA ALA A 130 16.06 -8.65 11.63
C ALA A 130 15.70 -8.63 10.13
N ILE A 131 15.68 -9.79 9.47
CA ILE A 131 15.30 -9.91 8.05
C ILE A 131 13.85 -9.47 7.85
N ALA A 132 12.93 -9.93 8.72
CA ALA A 132 11.52 -9.53 8.64
C ALA A 132 11.34 -8.02 8.83
N ALA A 133 12.02 -7.42 9.81
CA ALA A 133 11.98 -5.97 10.05
C ALA A 133 12.43 -5.19 8.81
N VAL A 134 13.55 -5.56 8.20
CA VAL A 134 14.05 -4.94 6.96
C VAL A 134 13.04 -5.11 5.82
N GLY A 135 12.48 -6.31 5.64
CA GLY A 135 11.47 -6.58 4.62
C GLY A 135 10.24 -5.67 4.75
N TRP A 136 9.74 -5.48 5.97
CA TRP A 136 8.60 -4.60 6.23
C TRP A 136 8.94 -3.11 6.06
N VAL A 137 10.16 -2.67 6.37
CA VAL A 137 10.63 -1.30 6.05
C VAL A 137 10.67 -1.08 4.53
N LEU A 138 11.22 -2.02 3.78
CA LEU A 138 11.26 -1.94 2.32
C LEU A 138 9.85 -1.91 1.72
N ALA A 139 8.94 -2.73 2.25
CA ALA A 139 7.53 -2.68 1.88
C ALA A 139 6.90 -1.31 2.20
N ALA A 140 7.18 -0.73 3.37
CA ALA A 140 6.68 0.58 3.76
C ALA A 140 7.13 1.68 2.76
N VAL A 141 8.42 1.70 2.43
CA VAL A 141 9.01 2.66 1.47
C VAL A 141 8.45 2.46 0.07
N ALA A 142 8.39 1.22 -0.43
CA ALA A 142 7.85 0.91 -1.74
C ALA A 142 6.37 1.33 -1.87
N SER A 143 5.55 1.01 -0.87
CA SER A 143 4.13 1.40 -0.83
C SER A 143 3.96 2.91 -0.92
N PHE A 144 4.73 3.64 -0.12
CA PHE A 144 4.67 5.09 -0.07
C PHE A 144 5.16 5.73 -1.38
N TYR A 145 6.22 5.19 -1.98
CA TYR A 145 6.71 5.60 -3.30
C TYR A 145 5.63 5.45 -4.38
N TYR A 146 5.01 4.27 -4.49
CA TYR A 146 3.95 4.03 -5.47
C TYR A 146 2.72 4.91 -5.23
N ALA A 147 2.34 5.14 -3.97
CA ALA A 147 1.22 6.01 -3.64
C ALA A 147 1.48 7.48 -4.01
N ARG A 148 2.71 7.99 -3.83
CA ARG A 148 3.08 9.35 -4.25
C ARG A 148 3.06 9.49 -5.78
N LYS A 149 3.62 8.51 -6.50
CA LYS A 149 3.56 8.46 -7.98
C LYS A 149 2.11 8.46 -8.49
N TRP A 150 1.24 7.68 -7.84
CA TRP A 150 -0.18 7.63 -8.18
C TRP A 150 -0.90 8.97 -7.97
N LYS A 151 -0.50 9.76 -6.95
CA LYS A 151 -1.03 11.12 -6.73
C LYS A 151 -0.60 12.11 -7.81
N SER A 152 0.68 12.09 -8.19
CA SER A 152 1.21 13.00 -9.23
C SER A 152 0.54 12.80 -10.58
N GLY A 153 0.25 11.56 -10.98
CA GLY A 153 -0.46 11.28 -12.24
C GLY A 153 -1.95 11.64 -12.24
N ALA A 154 -2.55 11.88 -11.06
CA ALA A 154 -3.97 12.26 -10.94
C ALA A 154 -4.20 13.76 -10.85
N GLY A 155 -3.17 14.55 -10.52
CA GLY A 155 -3.28 16.00 -10.29
C GLY A 155 -3.43 16.86 -11.55
N GLU A 156 -3.22 16.31 -12.74
CA GLU A 156 -3.34 17.06 -14.01
C GLU A 156 -4.78 17.22 -14.50
N VAL A 157 -5.73 16.45 -13.98
CA VAL A 157 -7.15 16.62 -14.35
C VAL A 157 -7.76 17.65 -13.41
N LYS A 158 -7.54 18.95 -13.66
CA LYS A 158 -8.21 20.02 -12.92
C LYS A 158 -9.74 19.88 -13.08
N PRO A 159 -10.50 19.60 -12.01
CA PRO A 159 -11.94 19.65 -12.05
C PRO A 159 -12.34 21.13 -12.04
N GLY A 160 -12.59 21.74 -13.20
CA GLY A 160 -13.12 23.11 -13.21
C GLY A 160 -12.76 24.02 -14.38
N GLY A 161 -12.11 23.53 -15.43
CA GLY A 161 -12.19 24.23 -16.71
C GLY A 161 -13.53 23.92 -17.36
N ASP A 162 -14.61 24.58 -16.93
CA ASP A 162 -15.88 24.56 -17.66
C ASP A 162 -15.64 25.28 -19.00
N PRO A 163 -15.56 24.56 -20.14
CA PRO A 163 -15.20 25.17 -21.41
C PRO A 163 -16.33 26.08 -21.96
N GLY A 164 -17.47 26.14 -21.26
CA GLY A 164 -18.69 26.80 -21.72
C GLY A 164 -19.16 27.98 -20.89
N ARG A 165 -18.35 28.54 -19.97
CA ARG A 165 -18.73 29.79 -19.28
C ARG A 165 -18.16 30.98 -20.06
N PRO A 166 -18.90 31.58 -21.01
CA PRO A 166 -18.49 32.85 -21.60
C PRO A 166 -18.33 33.85 -20.45
N GLY A 167 -17.18 34.51 -20.41
CA GLY A 167 -16.90 35.54 -19.41
C GLY A 167 -18.00 36.59 -19.48
N SER A 168 -18.80 36.68 -18.43
CA SER A 168 -19.61 37.87 -18.18
C SER A 168 -18.66 38.99 -17.78
N LEU A 169 -18.47 39.93 -18.71
CA LEU A 169 -17.85 41.24 -18.49
C LEU A 169 -18.62 42.05 -17.46
#